data_AF-A0A963WBU8-F1
#
_entry.id   AF-A0A963WBU8-F1
#
_cell.length_a   1.000
_cell.length_b   1.000
_cell.length_c   1.000
_cell.angle_alpha   90.00
_cell.angle_beta   90.00
_cell.angle_gamma   90.00
#
_symmetry.space_group_name_H-M   'P 1'
#
loop_
_entity.id
_entity.type
_entity.pdbx_description
1 polymer ?
#
loop_
_entity_poly.entity_id
_entity_poly.type
_entity_poly.pdbx_seq_one_letter_code
_entity_poly.pdbx_strand_id
1 'polypeptide(L)'
;MSKTLLVTGAAGFIGANFVHYWARSHPQDRLIAYDALTYAGNLANLDSLQGQPNFSFVHADICDYDRVLATLREHAVDTVVHFAAE
;
A
#
# COMPACT_ATOMS: atom_id res chain seq x y z
N MET A 1 4.03 -19.22 -4.53
CA MET A 1 5.06 -18.16 -4.46
C MET A 1 4.45 -17.00 -3.70
N SER A 2 5.23 -16.33 -2.84
CA SER A 2 4.79 -15.13 -2.11
C SER A 2 4.68 -13.98 -3.10
N LYS A 3 3.65 -13.14 -2.95
CA LYS A 3 3.40 -11.97 -3.80
C LYS A 3 3.85 -10.69 -3.11
N THR A 4 4.23 -9.69 -3.90
CA THR A 4 4.40 -8.31 -3.42
C THR A 4 3.40 -7.38 -4.06
N LEU A 5 2.49 -6.86 -3.25
CA LEU A 5 1.40 -5.99 -3.68
C LEU A 5 1.72 -4.52 -3.40
N LEU A 6 1.53 -3.67 -4.41
CA LEU A 6 1.40 -2.23 -4.24
C LEU A 6 -0.08 -1.87 -4.17
N VAL A 7 -0.54 -1.34 -3.04
CA VAL A 7 -1.91 -0.87 -2.85
C VAL A 7 -1.89 0.65 -2.83
N THR A 8 -2.38 1.30 -3.88
CA THR A 8 -2.46 2.77 -3.91
C THR A 8 -3.77 3.24 -3.28
N GLY A 9 -3.79 4.41 -2.63
CA GLY A 9 -4.99 4.88 -1.90
C GLY A 9 -5.22 4.06 -0.63
N ALA A 10 -4.15 3.46 -0.11
CA ALA A 10 -4.17 2.50 0.99
C ALA A 10 -4.59 3.10 2.33
N ALA A 11 -4.48 4.41 2.53
CA ALA A 11 -4.91 5.09 3.74
C ALA A 11 -6.38 5.53 3.70
N GLY A 12 -7.04 5.44 2.53
CA GLY A 12 -8.48 5.69 2.37
C GLY A 12 -9.35 4.55 2.90
N PHE A 13 -10.67 4.72 2.87
CA PHE A 13 -11.62 3.77 3.47
C PHE A 13 -11.52 2.35 2.88
N ILE A 14 -11.68 2.21 1.56
CA ILE A 14 -11.63 0.89 0.90
C ILE A 14 -10.20 0.34 0.91
N GLY A 15 -9.22 1.20 0.62
CA GLY A 15 -7.81 0.82 0.60
C GLY A 15 -7.35 0.24 1.93
N ALA A 16 -7.63 0.92 3.05
CA ALA A 16 -7.22 0.43 4.37
C ALA A 16 -7.88 -0.90 4.72
N ASN A 17 -9.18 -1.04 4.47
CA ASN A 17 -9.88 -2.31 4.69
C ASN A 17 -9.31 -3.45 3.84
N PHE A 18 -8.95 -3.17 2.58
CA PHE A 18 -8.30 -4.15 1.71
C PHE A 18 -6.93 -4.56 2.26
N VAL A 19 -6.10 -3.60 2.70
CA VAL A 19 -4.78 -3.89 3.28
C VAL A 19 -4.92 -4.77 4.53
N HIS A 20 -5.83 -4.44 5.45
CA HIS A 20 -6.09 -5.26 6.65
C HIS A 20 -6.56 -6.67 6.30
N TYR A 21 -7.50 -6.77 5.36
CA TYR A 21 -7.99 -8.05 4.88
C TYR A 21 -6.85 -8.90 4.30
N TRP A 22 -6.05 -8.32 3.42
CA TRP A 22 -4.97 -9.04 2.75
C TRP A 22 -3.88 -9.47 3.74
N ALA A 23 -3.48 -8.59 4.65
CA ALA A 23 -2.47 -8.89 5.68
C ALA A 23 -2.88 -10.10 6.53
N ARG A 24 -4.18 -10.19 6.89
CA ARG A 24 -4.73 -11.30 7.66
C ARG A 24 -4.89 -12.58 6.84
N SER A 25 -5.32 -12.48 5.59
CA SER A 25 -5.63 -13.64 4.75
C SER A 25 -4.40 -14.23 4.05
N HIS A 26 -3.35 -13.44 3.86
CA HIS A 26 -2.13 -13.83 3.14
C HIS A 26 -0.87 -13.34 3.89
N PRO A 27 -0.59 -13.86 5.09
CA PRO A 27 0.51 -13.38 5.94
C PRO A 27 1.91 -13.55 5.32
N GLN A 28 2.05 -14.42 4.32
CA GLN A 28 3.28 -14.63 3.56
C GLN A 28 3.51 -13.60 2.43
N ASP A 29 2.49 -12.84 2.07
CA ASP A 29 2.58 -11.82 1.02
C ASP A 29 3.03 -10.49 1.64
N ARG A 30 3.70 -9.68 0.82
CA ARG A 30 4.19 -8.35 1.20
C ARG A 30 3.22 -7.27 0.71
N LEU A 31 2.91 -6.33 1.59
CA LEU A 31 2.02 -5.20 1.32
C LEU A 31 2.79 -3.88 1.37
N ILE A 32 2.79 -3.18 0.25
CA ILE A 32 3.29 -1.81 0.11
C ILE A 32 2.08 -0.89 0.02
N ALA A 33 1.70 -0.29 1.15
CA ALA A 33 0.66 0.72 1.21
C ALA A 33 1.23 2.04 0.65
N TYR A 34 0.67 2.51 -0.45
CA TYR A 34 1.11 3.72 -1.15
C TYR A 34 -0.02 4.74 -1.13
N ASP A 35 0.23 5.93 -0.58
CA ASP A 35 -0.81 6.94 -0.43
C ASP A 35 -0.23 8.35 -0.43
N ALA A 36 -0.96 9.30 -1.01
CA ALA A 36 -0.57 10.71 -1.03
C ALA A 36 -0.98 11.46 0.25
N LEU A 37 -1.82 10.84 1.08
CA LEU A 37 -2.44 11.44 2.27
C LEU A 37 -3.16 12.76 1.95
N THR A 38 -3.93 12.77 0.86
CA THR A 38 -4.85 13.87 0.54
C THR A 38 -6.05 13.86 1.50
N TYR A 39 -7.07 14.69 1.25
CA TYR A 39 -8.20 14.90 2.17
C TYR A 39 -8.84 13.61 2.71
N ALA A 40 -8.96 12.56 1.89
CA ALA A 40 -9.61 11.31 2.28
C ALA A 40 -8.66 10.27 2.90
N GLY A 41 -7.34 10.52 2.92
CA GLY A 41 -6.33 9.61 3.45
C GLY A 41 -6.13 9.82 4.95
N ASN A 42 -6.19 8.75 5.75
CA ASN A 42 -5.89 8.80 7.18
C ASN A 42 -4.92 7.69 7.57
N LEU A 43 -3.69 8.07 7.92
CA LEU A 43 -2.64 7.11 8.29
C LEU A 43 -3.01 6.27 9.52
N ALA A 44 -3.83 6.79 10.44
CA ALA A 44 -4.30 6.05 11.62
C ALA A 44 -5.11 4.79 11.24
N ASN A 45 -5.67 4.74 10.03
CA ASN A 45 -6.32 3.54 9.51
C ASN A 45 -5.35 2.36 9.36
N LEU A 46 -4.03 2.60 9.30
CA LEU A 46 -3.00 1.59 9.08
C LEU A 46 -2.12 1.32 10.33
N ASP A 47 -2.39 1.98 11.45
CA ASP A 47 -1.54 1.92 12.65
C ASP A 47 -1.31 0.50 13.18
N SER A 48 -2.33 -0.37 13.12
CA SER A 48 -2.20 -1.77 13.59
C SER A 48 -1.31 -2.65 12.70
N LEU A 49 -0.92 -2.17 11.52
CA LEU A 49 0.00 -2.84 10.60
C LEU A 49 1.43 -2.34 10.73
N GLN A 50 1.64 -1.21 11.41
CA GLN A 50 2.97 -0.64 11.62
C GLN A 50 3.87 -1.63 12.39
N GLY A 51 5.08 -1.82 11.90
CA GLY A 51 6.05 -2.76 12.47
C GLY A 51 5.88 -4.22 12.06
N GLN A 52 4.85 -4.58 11.29
CA GLN A 52 4.77 -5.92 10.71
C GLN A 52 5.87 -6.12 9.65
N PRO A 53 6.57 -7.28 9.63
CA PRO A 53 7.72 -7.50 8.77
C PRO A 53 7.36 -7.53 7.27
N ASN A 54 6.10 -7.80 6.94
CA ASN A 54 5.58 -7.87 5.59
C ASN A 54 4.78 -6.61 5.17
N PHE A 55 4.80 -5.55 5.98
CA PHE A 55 4.12 -4.30 5.70
C PHE A 55 5.11 -3.16 5.51
N SER A 56 4.84 -2.27 4.56
CA SER A 56 5.60 -1.03 4.38
C SER A 56 4.64 0.07 3.92
N PHE A 57 4.87 1.29 4.40
CA PHE A 57 4.12 2.47 3.97
C PHE A 57 5.01 3.41 3.16
N VAL A 58 4.47 3.90 2.05
CA VAL A 58 5.10 4.88 1.16
C VAL A 58 4.17 6.08 1.03
N HIS A 59 4.60 7.22 1.58
CA HIS A 59 3.91 8.49 1.38
C HIS A 59 4.39 9.11 0.07
N ALA A 60 3.55 9.07 -0.97
CA ALA A 60 3.83 9.66 -2.27
C ALA A 60 2.59 9.76 -3.15
N ASP A 61 2.63 10.64 -4.15
CA ASP A 61 1.60 10.78 -5.18
C ASP A 61 1.79 9.72 -6.28
N ILE A 62 0.69 9.18 -6.79
CA ILE A 62 0.69 8.27 -7.94
C ILE A 62 1.06 8.99 -9.26
N CYS A 63 0.92 10.32 -9.30
CA CYS A 63 1.31 11.15 -10.43
C CYS A 63 2.84 11.35 -10.54
N ASP A 64 3.59 11.05 -9.47
CA ASP A 64 5.05 11.04 -9.49
C ASP A 64 5.56 9.74 -10.13
N TYR A 65 5.78 9.80 -11.45
CA TYR A 65 6.23 8.66 -12.26
C TYR A 65 7.51 8.02 -11.71
N ASP A 66 8.52 8.83 -11.40
CA ASP A 66 9.82 8.32 -10.96
C ASP A 66 9.70 7.64 -9.59
N ARG A 67 8.89 8.21 -8.69
CA ARG A 67 8.63 7.60 -7.37
C ARG A 67 7.86 6.30 -7.47
N VAL A 68 6.83 6.21 -8.32
CA VAL A 68 6.11 4.96 -8.57
C VAL A 68 7.06 3.92 -9.14
N LEU A 69 7.84 4.27 -10.16
CA LEU A 69 8.78 3.36 -10.82
C LEU A 69 9.87 2.85 -9.86
N ALA A 70 10.41 3.72 -9.01
CA ALA A 70 11.35 3.34 -7.96
C ALA A 70 10.71 2.36 -6.98
N THR A 71 9.51 2.65 -6.49
CA THR A 71 8.78 1.78 -5.53
C THR A 71 8.53 0.40 -6.10
N LEU A 72 8.08 0.31 -7.37
CA LEU A 72 7.84 -0.96 -8.05
C LEU A 72 9.12 -1.81 -8.11
N ARG A 73 10.27 -1.20 -8.41
CA ARG A 73 11.57 -1.88 -8.53
C ARG A 73 12.14 -2.26 -7.16
N GLU A 74 12.16 -1.33 -6.21
CA GLU A 74 12.72 -1.52 -4.87
C GLU A 74 12.04 -2.67 -4.11
N HIS A 75 10.72 -2.80 -4.28
CA HIS A 75 9.95 -3.85 -3.62
C HIS A 75 9.72 -5.09 -4.49
N ALA A 76 10.21 -5.11 -5.73
CA ALA A 76 9.92 -6.17 -6.71
C ALA A 76 8.40 -6.48 -6.78
N VAL A 77 7.60 -5.43 -6.95
CA VAL A 77 6.14 -5.51 -7.01
C VAL A 77 5.73 -6.33 -8.23
N ASP A 78 4.85 -7.32 -8.00
CA ASP A 78 4.28 -8.17 -9.05
C ASP A 78 2.78 -7.91 -9.27
N THR A 79 2.13 -7.23 -8.31
CA THR A 79 0.69 -7.01 -8.31
C THR A 79 0.39 -5.57 -7.88
N VAL A 80 -0.46 -4.87 -8.64
CA VAL A 80 -0.94 -3.52 -8.29
C VAL A 80 -2.45 -3.57 -8.03
N VAL A 81 -2.88 -2.97 -6.92
CA VAL A 81 -4.28 -2.75 -6.57
C VAL A 81 -4.51 -1.25 -6.45
N HIS A 82 -5.35 -0.71 -7.33
CA HIS A 82 -5.44 0.74 -7.54
C HIS A 82 -6.74 1.34 -7.00
N PHE A 83 -6.72 1.85 -5.76
CA PHE A 83 -7.84 2.60 -5.16
C PHE A 83 -7.65 4.11 -5.14
N ALA A 84 -6.44 4.62 -5.39
CA ALA A 84 -6.19 6.06 -5.40
C ALA A 84 -6.97 6.72 -6.54
N ALA A 85 -7.71 7.78 -6.21
CA ALA A 85 -8.49 8.58 -7.14
C ALA A 85 -8.78 9.94 -6.50
N GLU A 86 -8.79 11.01 -7.30
CA GLU A 86 -9.28 12.35 -6.98
C GLU A 86 -9.62 13.09 -8.27
#